data_AF-D7VK74-F1
#
_entry.id   AF-D7VK74-F1
#
_cell.length_a   1.000
_cell.length_b   1.000
_cell.length_c   1.000
_cell.angle_alpha   90.00
_cell.angle_beta   90.00
_cell.angle_gamma   90.00
#
_symmetry.space_group_name_H-M   'P 1'
#
loop_
_entity.id
_entity.type
_entity.pdbx_description
1 polymer ?
#
loop_
_entity_poly.entity_id
_entity_poly.type
_entity_poly.pdbx_seq_one_letter_code
_entity_poly.pdbx_strand_id
1 'polypeptide(L)'
;MKRIYYIVFILSLCVVSCGLGEKSYPEMVFEKVKLNSNKIPDGFELHFTEIRGQLKVGNLVIVTPQNEVKKVNATEYVQNRYVNMFDADIRDIKDLKSDEETAPILKAALDMFQYADDIYKNDFPRIAGMIDEGKPAAEIDAAIAALEETKGALVDEKYNKVHDLIMPYADRHGVEYKMLNTPGFGKSSNK
;
A
#
# COMPACT_ATOMS: atom_id res chain seq x y z
N MET A 1 -29.78 -0.04 -57.69
CA MET A 1 -28.40 0.01 -57.15
C MET A 1 -28.21 0.99 -55.96
N LYS A 2 -29.26 1.31 -55.17
CA LYS A 2 -29.12 2.19 -53.98
C LYS A 2 -29.40 1.49 -52.64
N ARG A 3 -29.87 0.23 -52.66
CA ARG A 3 -30.26 -0.52 -51.46
C ARG A 3 -29.17 -1.45 -50.90
N ILE A 4 -28.13 -1.75 -51.68
CA ILE A 4 -27.03 -2.64 -51.25
C ILE A 4 -25.99 -1.87 -50.40
N TYR A 5 -25.83 -0.57 -50.62
CA TYR A 5 -24.89 0.26 -49.85
C TYR A 5 -25.32 0.54 -48.40
N TYR A 6 -26.62 0.42 -48.08
CA TYR A 6 -27.10 0.63 -46.72
C TYR A 6 -26.84 -0.55 -45.77
N ILE A 7 -26.66 -1.77 -46.30
CA ILE A 7 -26.37 -2.96 -45.48
C ILE A 7 -24.88 -3.02 -45.09
N VAL A 8 -23.99 -2.50 -45.95
CA VAL A 8 -22.54 -2.46 -45.67
C VAL A 8 -22.17 -1.37 -44.67
N PHE A 9 -22.96 -0.30 -44.56
CA PHE A 9 -22.71 0.78 -43.58
C PHE A 9 -23.15 0.41 -42.15
N ILE A 10 -24.15 -0.47 -41.99
CA ILE A 10 -24.64 -0.88 -40.66
C ILE A 10 -23.76 -1.97 -40.02
N LEU A 11 -23.01 -2.73 -40.82
CA LEU A 11 -22.11 -3.78 -40.30
C LEU A 11 -20.74 -3.25 -39.81
N SER A 12 -20.42 -1.97 -40.07
CA SER A 12 -19.16 -1.33 -39.68
C SER A 12 -19.19 -0.69 -38.28
N LEU A 13 -20.33 -0.67 -37.60
CA LEU A 13 -20.48 0.00 -36.29
C LEU A 13 -20.31 -0.94 -35.08
N CYS A 14 -20.04 -2.23 -35.29
CA CYS A 14 -19.94 -3.21 -34.21
C CYS A 14 -18.50 -3.57 -33.78
N VAL A 15 -17.46 -2.92 -34.31
CA VAL A 15 -16.06 -3.32 -34.08
C VAL A 15 -15.14 -2.18 -33.64
N VAL A 16 -15.58 -1.30 -32.73
CA VAL A 16 -14.64 -0.54 -31.87
C VAL A 16 -15.32 -0.08 -30.57
N SER A 17 -15.86 -1.02 -29.81
CA SER A 17 -16.15 -0.78 -28.38
C SER A 17 -15.68 -1.98 -27.56
N CYS A 18 -14.41 -2.35 -27.74
CA CYS A 18 -13.71 -3.18 -26.77
C CYS A 18 -12.89 -2.25 -25.88
N GLY A 19 -13.12 -2.34 -24.56
CA GLY A 19 -12.58 -1.49 -23.51
C GLY A 19 -11.06 -1.53 -23.44
N LEU A 20 -10.41 -0.72 -24.27
CA LEU A 20 -9.02 -0.32 -24.08
C LEU A 20 -8.95 0.60 -22.85
N GLY A 21 -8.94 0.01 -21.65
CA GLY A 21 -8.60 0.73 -20.42
C GLY A 21 -9.29 0.30 -19.12
N GLU A 22 -10.31 -0.57 -19.15
CA GLU A 22 -10.93 -1.05 -17.91
C GLU A 22 -10.20 -2.29 -17.39
N LYS A 23 -9.70 -2.20 -16.14
CA LYS A 23 -9.06 -3.32 -15.46
C LYS A 23 -10.08 -4.44 -15.27
N SER A 24 -9.67 -5.66 -15.59
CA SER A 24 -10.42 -6.85 -15.21
C SER A 24 -10.53 -6.95 -13.70
N TYR A 25 -11.53 -7.68 -13.23
CA TYR A 25 -11.73 -7.85 -11.79
C TYR A 25 -10.51 -8.50 -11.08
N PRO A 26 -9.85 -9.53 -11.63
CA PRO A 26 -8.60 -10.05 -11.06
C PRO A 26 -7.47 -9.02 -10.98
N GLU A 27 -7.30 -8.17 -11.99
CA GLU A 27 -6.33 -7.07 -11.96
C GLU A 27 -6.66 -6.05 -10.87
N MET A 28 -7.93 -5.72 -10.68
CA MET A 28 -8.36 -4.82 -9.59
C MET A 28 -8.08 -5.41 -8.21
N VAL A 29 -8.34 -6.71 -8.00
CA VAL A 29 -8.02 -7.41 -6.74
C VAL A 29 -6.50 -7.38 -6.51
N PHE A 30 -5.71 -7.73 -7.54
CA PHE A 30 -4.25 -7.72 -7.45
C PHE A 30 -3.68 -6.34 -7.13
N GLU A 31 -4.16 -5.29 -7.79
CA GLU A 31 -3.72 -3.92 -7.53
C GLU A 31 -4.02 -3.48 -6.09
N LYS A 32 -5.27 -3.62 -5.66
CA LYS A 32 -5.71 -3.16 -4.33
C LYS A 32 -5.07 -3.95 -3.20
N VAL A 33 -4.75 -5.22 -3.42
CA VAL A 33 -4.18 -6.09 -2.40
C VAL A 33 -2.64 -6.09 -2.42
N LYS A 34 -2.02 -6.29 -3.59
CA LYS A 34 -0.57 -6.50 -3.71
C LYS A 34 0.20 -5.24 -4.09
N LEU A 35 -0.30 -4.42 -5.01
CA LEU A 35 0.45 -3.21 -5.38
C LEU A 35 0.36 -2.15 -4.27
N ASN A 36 -0.82 -1.99 -3.67
CA ASN A 36 -0.98 -1.05 -2.57
C ASN A 36 -0.24 -1.50 -1.30
N SER A 37 0.06 -2.80 -1.13
CA SER A 37 0.84 -3.25 0.03
C SER A 37 2.30 -2.78 -0.02
N ASN A 38 2.82 -2.36 -1.18
CA ASN A 38 4.15 -1.74 -1.29
C ASN A 38 4.27 -0.39 -0.58
N LYS A 39 3.14 0.17 -0.11
CA LYS A 39 3.12 1.32 0.79
C LYS A 39 3.62 0.96 2.20
N ILE A 40 3.54 -0.32 2.58
CA ILE A 40 4.06 -0.82 3.85
C ILE A 40 5.59 -0.96 3.69
N PRO A 41 6.39 -0.31 4.53
CA PRO A 41 7.85 -0.34 4.43
C PRO A 41 8.42 -1.69 4.88
N ASP A 42 9.64 -1.97 4.44
CA ASP A 42 10.48 -3.03 5.03
C ASP A 42 11.13 -2.45 6.30
N GLY A 43 10.41 -2.57 7.42
CA GLY A 43 10.76 -2.01 8.72
C GLY A 43 10.39 -0.53 8.93
N PHE A 44 10.36 -0.09 10.20
CA PHE A 44 9.91 1.24 10.61
C PHE A 44 11.04 2.21 10.96
N GLU A 45 12.24 1.70 11.26
CA GLU A 45 13.38 2.52 11.70
C GLU A 45 13.76 3.62 10.69
N LEU A 46 13.69 3.32 9.39
CA LEU A 46 14.06 4.25 8.32
C LEU A 46 13.21 5.52 8.39
N HIS A 47 11.91 5.41 8.66
CA HIS A 47 11.01 6.56 8.78
C HIS A 47 11.44 7.51 9.89
N PHE A 48 11.77 6.99 11.07
CA PHE A 48 12.19 7.83 12.19
C PHE A 48 13.60 8.39 12.00
N THR A 49 14.47 7.68 11.28
CA THR A 49 15.78 8.21 10.87
C THR A 49 15.62 9.40 9.92
N GLU A 50 14.73 9.30 8.93
CA GLU A 50 14.41 10.39 8.02
C GLU A 50 13.78 11.58 8.74
N ILE A 51 12.79 11.35 9.61
CA ILE A 51 12.11 12.40 10.39
C ILE A 51 13.11 13.15 11.26
N ARG A 52 13.92 12.45 12.06
CA ARG A 52 14.93 13.08 12.94
C ARG A 52 15.98 13.85 12.11
N GLY A 53 16.43 13.26 11.00
CA GLY A 53 17.40 13.89 10.10
C GLY A 53 16.88 15.20 9.51
N GLN A 54 15.67 15.19 8.94
CA GLN A 54 15.04 16.36 8.35
C GLN A 54 14.71 17.43 9.40
N LEU A 55 14.24 17.01 10.58
CA LEU A 55 13.94 17.93 11.68
C LEU A 55 15.21 18.66 12.15
N LYS A 56 16.32 17.93 12.34
CA LYS A 56 17.61 18.47 12.78
C LYS A 56 18.15 19.57 11.85
N VAL A 57 17.95 19.42 10.53
CA VAL A 57 18.40 20.41 9.54
C VAL A 57 17.32 21.44 9.19
N GLY A 58 16.17 21.40 9.85
CA GLY A 58 15.07 22.36 9.65
C GLY A 58 14.34 22.21 8.31
N ASN A 59 14.34 21.01 7.73
CA ASN A 59 13.72 20.65 6.45
C ASN A 59 12.52 19.69 6.59
N LEU A 60 12.08 19.37 7.81
CA LEU A 60 10.86 18.61 8.00
C LEU A 60 9.66 19.49 7.62
N VAL A 61 9.05 19.19 6.48
CA VAL A 61 7.99 20.01 5.89
C VAL A 61 6.80 19.15 5.44
N ILE A 62 5.62 19.77 5.39
CA ILE A 62 4.43 19.23 4.75
C ILE A 62 3.96 20.18 3.66
N VAL A 63 3.15 19.66 2.73
CA VAL A 63 2.40 20.47 1.76
C VAL A 63 0.97 20.60 2.26
N THR A 64 0.50 21.82 2.48
CA THR A 64 -0.87 22.10 2.94
C THR A 64 -1.89 21.87 1.82
N PRO A 65 -3.20 21.76 2.13
CA PRO A 65 -4.23 21.69 1.10
C PRO A 65 -4.24 22.89 0.14
N GLN A 66 -3.67 24.03 0.55
CA GLN A 66 -3.48 25.24 -0.25
C GLN A 66 -2.22 25.19 -1.13
N ASN A 67 -1.53 24.04 -1.20
CA ASN A 67 -0.31 23.82 -1.94
C ASN A 67 0.89 24.65 -1.44
N GLU A 68 0.92 24.94 -0.14
CA GLU A 68 2.01 25.68 0.51
C GLU A 68 2.96 24.74 1.26
N VAL A 69 4.26 25.02 1.23
CA VAL A 69 5.26 24.27 1.99
C VAL A 69 5.37 24.85 3.40
N LYS A 70 5.03 24.07 4.42
CA LYS A 70 5.07 24.45 5.83
C LYS A 70 6.10 23.62 6.59
N LYS A 71 6.98 24.28 7.36
CA LYS A 71 7.85 23.60 8.34
C LYS A 71 7.04 23.15 9.54
N VAL A 72 7.27 21.92 9.97
CA VAL A 72 6.49 21.27 11.04
C VAL A 72 7.39 20.50 12.00
N ASN A 73 6.81 20.11 13.14
CA ASN A 73 7.44 19.19 14.08
C ASN A 73 7.19 17.73 13.68
N ALA A 74 7.75 16.76 14.41
CA ALA A 74 7.66 15.35 14.08
C ALA A 74 6.22 14.83 14.14
N THR A 75 5.46 15.23 15.17
CA THR A 75 4.07 14.79 15.36
C THR A 75 3.18 15.28 14.22
N GLU A 76 3.25 16.56 13.87
CA GLU A 76 2.47 17.14 12.77
C GLU A 76 2.85 16.52 11.43
N TYR A 77 4.14 16.25 11.20
CA TYR A 77 4.59 15.51 10.01
C TYR A 77 3.95 14.11 9.94
N VAL A 78 3.99 13.36 11.05
CA VAL A 78 3.42 12.01 11.11
C VAL A 78 1.91 12.01 10.90
N GLN A 79 1.21 12.93 11.55
CA GLN A 79 -0.24 13.11 11.42
C GLN A 79 -0.63 13.40 9.97
N ASN A 80 0.13 14.26 9.29
CA ASN A 80 -0.12 14.59 7.89
C ASN A 80 0.19 13.43 6.93
N ARG A 81 1.29 12.71 7.17
CA ARG A 81 1.85 11.77 6.19
C ARG A 81 1.34 10.34 6.31
N TYR A 82 1.10 9.85 7.54
CA TYR A 82 0.93 8.42 7.80
C TYR A 82 -0.42 8.03 8.41
N VAL A 83 -1.00 8.87 9.27
CA VAL A 83 -2.17 8.48 10.10
C VAL A 83 -3.39 8.05 9.27
N ASN A 84 -3.57 8.59 8.07
CA ASN A 84 -4.68 8.22 7.18
C ASN A 84 -4.19 7.47 5.92
N MET A 85 -2.97 6.94 5.93
CA MET A 85 -2.31 6.37 4.75
C MET A 85 -3.11 5.24 4.10
N PHE A 86 -3.79 4.41 4.91
CA PHE A 86 -4.48 3.22 4.46
C PHE A 86 -6.01 3.31 4.48
N ASP A 87 -6.60 4.44 4.88
CA ASP A 87 -8.07 4.57 4.97
C ASP A 87 -8.76 4.26 3.64
N ALA A 88 -8.21 4.78 2.55
CA ALA A 88 -8.71 4.52 1.20
C ALA A 88 -8.51 3.04 0.80
N ASP A 89 -7.34 2.47 1.06
CA ASP A 89 -7.05 1.06 0.70
C ASP A 89 -7.99 0.10 1.44
N ILE A 90 -8.18 0.31 2.75
CA ILE A 90 -9.08 -0.50 3.58
C ILE A 90 -10.52 -0.41 3.10
N ARG A 91 -11.01 0.80 2.79
CA ARG A 91 -12.35 0.99 2.23
C ARG A 91 -12.46 0.30 0.87
N ASP A 92 -11.51 0.54 -0.01
CA ASP A 92 -11.54 0.05 -1.38
C ASP A 92 -11.46 -1.49 -1.45
N ILE A 93 -10.83 -2.16 -0.48
CA ILE A 93 -10.83 -3.61 -0.32
C ILE A 93 -12.18 -4.12 0.21
N LYS A 94 -12.80 -3.42 1.18
CA LYS A 94 -14.14 -3.77 1.69
C LYS A 94 -15.23 -3.67 0.61
N ASP A 95 -15.04 -2.75 -0.34
CA ASP A 95 -15.97 -2.53 -1.45
C ASP A 95 -15.80 -3.54 -2.61
N LEU A 96 -14.74 -4.36 -2.59
CA LEU A 96 -14.59 -5.44 -3.57
C LEU A 96 -15.64 -6.52 -3.32
N LYS A 97 -16.22 -7.03 -4.43
CA LYS A 97 -17.03 -8.24 -4.38
C LYS A 97 -16.21 -9.35 -3.70
N SER A 98 -16.85 -10.17 -2.88
CA SER A 98 -16.21 -11.35 -2.29
C SER A 98 -16.90 -12.60 -2.81
N ASP A 99 -16.11 -13.56 -3.28
CA ASP A 99 -16.54 -14.91 -3.67
C ASP A 99 -15.62 -15.97 -3.05
N GLU A 100 -15.82 -17.25 -3.39
CA GLU A 100 -15.06 -18.36 -2.81
C GLU A 100 -13.54 -18.24 -3.02
N GLU A 101 -13.12 -17.69 -4.16
CA GLU A 101 -11.69 -17.55 -4.49
C GLU A 101 -11.08 -16.30 -3.84
N THR A 102 -11.81 -15.18 -3.85
CA THR A 102 -11.30 -13.89 -3.38
C THR A 102 -11.47 -13.67 -1.89
N ALA A 103 -12.46 -14.29 -1.22
CA ALA A 103 -12.70 -14.13 0.21
C ALA A 103 -11.45 -14.32 1.10
N PRO A 104 -10.63 -15.39 0.96
CA PRO A 104 -9.44 -15.56 1.78
C PRO A 104 -8.38 -14.47 1.52
N ILE A 105 -8.24 -14.03 0.26
CA ILE A 105 -7.30 -12.96 -0.15
C ILE A 105 -7.72 -11.63 0.49
N LEU A 106 -8.98 -11.23 0.30
CA LEU A 106 -9.50 -9.95 0.81
C LEU A 106 -9.45 -9.91 2.34
N LYS A 107 -9.75 -11.03 3.00
CA LYS A 107 -9.63 -11.15 4.46
C LYS A 107 -8.19 -10.97 4.94
N ALA A 108 -7.23 -11.63 4.31
CA ALA A 108 -5.81 -11.48 4.66
C ALA A 108 -5.31 -10.06 4.39
N ALA A 109 -5.73 -9.45 3.28
CA ALA A 109 -5.39 -8.08 2.93
C ALA A 109 -5.92 -7.09 3.97
N LEU A 110 -7.19 -7.22 4.37
CA LEU A 110 -7.77 -6.37 5.42
C LEU A 110 -7.02 -6.51 6.74
N ASP A 111 -6.71 -7.74 7.17
CA ASP A 111 -5.94 -7.99 8.38
C ASP A 111 -4.55 -7.33 8.34
N MET A 112 -3.86 -7.41 7.20
CA MET A 112 -2.56 -6.73 6.98
C MET A 112 -2.70 -5.21 7.02
N PHE A 113 -3.57 -4.61 6.21
CA PHE A 113 -3.71 -3.16 6.12
C PHE A 113 -4.21 -2.55 7.42
N GLN A 114 -5.18 -3.19 8.10
CA GLN A 114 -5.69 -2.69 9.38
C GLN A 114 -4.63 -2.77 10.48
N TYR A 115 -3.78 -3.79 10.47
CA TYR A 115 -2.69 -3.90 11.43
C TYR A 115 -1.61 -2.83 11.20
N ALA A 116 -1.24 -2.58 9.94
CA ALA A 116 -0.31 -1.50 9.61
C ALA A 116 -0.91 -0.11 9.91
N ASP A 117 -2.21 0.08 9.66
CA ASP A 117 -2.96 1.30 9.99
C ASP A 117 -2.98 1.59 11.50
N ASP A 118 -3.14 0.56 12.34
CA ASP A 118 -3.05 0.69 13.81
C ASP A 118 -1.69 1.24 14.26
N ILE A 119 -0.60 0.74 13.65
CA ILE A 119 0.76 1.21 13.94
C ILE A 119 0.90 2.69 13.57
N TYR A 120 0.43 3.08 12.39
CA TYR A 120 0.52 4.47 11.94
C TYR A 120 -0.39 5.42 12.72
N LYS A 121 -1.51 4.94 13.26
CA LYS A 121 -2.43 5.74 14.07
C LYS A 121 -2.02 5.86 15.53
N ASN A 122 -1.29 4.89 16.07
CA ASN A 122 -0.99 4.83 17.51
C ASN A 122 0.50 4.95 17.83
N ASP A 123 1.35 4.10 17.24
CA ASP A 123 2.76 4.04 17.59
C ASP A 123 3.57 5.18 16.98
N PHE A 124 3.30 5.49 15.71
CA PHE A 124 3.98 6.57 15.02
C PHE A 124 3.79 7.93 15.71
N PRO A 125 2.56 8.36 16.04
CA PRO A 125 2.36 9.59 16.79
C PRO A 125 3.01 9.57 18.16
N ARG A 126 3.00 8.43 18.86
CA ARG A 126 3.65 8.29 20.18
C ARG A 126 5.16 8.52 20.08
N ILE A 127 5.84 7.86 19.14
CA ILE A 127 7.30 7.99 18.98
C ILE A 127 7.65 9.39 18.44
N ALA A 128 6.84 9.95 17.54
CA ALA A 128 7.02 11.33 17.07
C ALA A 128 6.88 12.35 18.22
N GLY A 129 5.94 12.13 19.15
CA GLY A 129 5.81 12.93 20.37
C GLY A 129 7.08 12.89 21.23
N MET A 130 7.72 11.72 21.37
CA MET A 130 9.00 11.62 22.09
C MET A 130 10.11 12.48 21.46
N ILE A 131 10.13 12.58 20.12
CA ILE A 131 11.07 13.45 19.40
C ILE A 131 10.78 14.92 19.71
N ASP A 132 9.52 15.34 19.62
CA ASP A 132 9.11 16.72 19.86
C ASP A 132 9.31 17.15 21.32
N GLU A 133 9.13 16.23 22.27
CA GLU A 133 9.41 16.42 23.70
C GLU A 133 10.91 16.49 24.04
N GLY A 134 11.79 16.20 23.08
CA GLY A 134 13.23 16.20 23.29
C GLY A 134 13.71 15.07 24.20
N LYS A 135 13.06 13.90 24.16
CA LYS A 135 13.48 12.72 24.91
C LYS A 135 14.91 12.30 24.52
N PRO A 136 15.66 11.65 25.42
CA PRO A 136 16.99 11.12 25.08
C PRO A 136 16.96 10.20 23.86
N ALA A 137 17.97 10.30 22.99
CA ALA A 137 18.05 9.49 21.76
C ALA A 137 17.93 7.99 22.04
N ALA A 138 18.57 7.50 23.12
CA ALA A 138 18.49 6.10 23.52
C ALA A 138 17.06 5.64 23.88
N GLU A 139 16.23 6.52 24.45
CA GLU A 139 14.82 6.20 24.73
C GLU A 139 13.99 6.13 23.45
N ILE A 140 14.25 7.05 22.51
CA ILE A 140 13.58 7.05 21.20
C ILE A 140 13.99 5.81 20.39
N ASP A 141 15.28 5.48 20.35
CA ASP A 141 15.81 4.32 19.64
C ASP A 141 15.28 3.01 20.23
N ALA A 142 15.17 2.92 21.56
CA ALA A 142 14.55 1.76 22.22
C ALA A 142 13.05 1.62 21.86
N ALA A 143 12.31 2.73 21.77
CA ALA A 143 10.91 2.70 21.37
C ALA A 143 10.72 2.27 19.91
N ILE A 144 11.64 2.65 19.01
CA ILE A 144 11.66 2.23 17.60
C ILE A 144 12.00 0.74 17.51
N ALA A 145 13.05 0.29 18.20
CA ALA A 145 13.44 -1.12 18.21
C ALA A 145 12.33 -2.03 18.76
N ALA A 146 11.64 -1.60 19.82
CA ALA A 146 10.51 -2.33 20.37
C ALA A 146 9.35 -2.42 19.36
N LEU A 147 9.07 -1.35 18.59
CA LEU A 147 8.06 -1.38 17.54
C LEU A 147 8.43 -2.39 16.44
N GLU A 148 9.69 -2.39 16.01
CA GLU A 148 10.21 -3.31 15.00
C GLU A 148 10.10 -4.78 15.45
N GLU A 149 10.63 -5.09 16.63
CA GLU A 149 10.68 -6.45 17.17
C GLU A 149 9.27 -7.01 17.42
N THR A 150 8.35 -6.19 17.91
CA THR A 150 7.03 -6.68 18.32
C THR A 150 5.99 -6.62 17.21
N LYS A 151 5.97 -5.54 16.42
CA LYS A 151 4.93 -5.33 15.40
C LYS A 151 5.47 -5.44 13.97
N GLY A 152 6.74 -5.11 13.71
CA GLY A 152 7.37 -5.27 12.40
C GLY A 152 7.32 -6.72 11.91
N ALA A 153 7.77 -7.65 12.76
CA ALA A 153 7.73 -9.09 12.43
C ALA A 153 6.30 -9.60 12.12
N LEU A 154 5.28 -9.06 12.80
CA LEU A 154 3.88 -9.42 12.54
C LEU A 154 3.33 -8.80 11.25
N VAL A 155 3.83 -7.61 10.86
CA VAL A 155 3.55 -7.03 9.54
C VAL A 155 4.11 -7.93 8.44
N ASP A 156 5.34 -8.41 8.58
CA ASP A 156 5.98 -9.29 7.60
C ASP A 156 5.21 -10.61 7.44
N GLU A 157 4.77 -11.22 8.56
CA GLU A 157 3.94 -12.42 8.53
C GLU A 157 2.65 -12.18 7.73
N LYS A 158 1.96 -11.07 8.01
CA LYS A 158 0.71 -10.70 7.32
C LYS A 158 0.95 -10.41 5.84
N TYR A 159 2.05 -9.73 5.50
CA TYR A 159 2.43 -9.43 4.13
C TYR A 159 2.72 -10.71 3.34
N ASN A 160 3.47 -11.64 3.92
CA ASN A 160 3.78 -12.93 3.30
C ASN A 160 2.50 -13.76 3.09
N LYS A 161 1.59 -13.78 4.07
CA LYS A 161 0.30 -14.44 3.93
C LYS A 161 -0.53 -13.88 2.77
N VAL A 162 -0.56 -12.56 2.60
CA VAL A 162 -1.22 -11.93 1.45
C VAL A 162 -0.54 -12.34 0.15
N HIS A 163 0.79 -12.31 0.10
CA HIS A 163 1.59 -12.72 -1.05
C HIS A 163 1.28 -14.17 -1.48
N ASP A 164 1.30 -15.11 -0.54
CA ASP A 164 1.06 -16.53 -0.81
C ASP A 164 -0.33 -16.81 -1.38
N LEU A 165 -1.31 -15.96 -1.07
CA LEU A 165 -2.68 -16.07 -1.58
C LEU A 165 -2.88 -15.37 -2.92
N ILE A 166 -2.32 -14.16 -3.08
CA ILE A 166 -2.59 -13.32 -4.25
C ILE A 166 -1.77 -13.73 -5.48
N MET A 167 -0.55 -14.25 -5.30
CA MET A 167 0.30 -14.62 -6.45
C MET A 167 -0.28 -15.78 -7.25
N PRO A 168 -0.71 -16.91 -6.65
CA PRO A 168 -1.33 -17.98 -7.41
C PRO A 168 -2.66 -17.56 -8.05
N TYR A 169 -3.40 -16.64 -7.42
CA TYR A 169 -4.61 -16.05 -8.00
C TYR A 169 -4.27 -15.25 -9.27
N ALA A 170 -3.27 -14.36 -9.19
CA ALA A 170 -2.80 -13.58 -10.33
C ALA A 170 -2.40 -14.47 -11.51
N ASP A 171 -1.64 -15.54 -11.24
CA ASP A 171 -1.17 -16.49 -12.26
C ASP A 171 -2.33 -17.23 -12.93
N ARG A 172 -3.29 -17.74 -12.15
CA ARG A 172 -4.47 -18.44 -12.69
C ARG A 172 -5.34 -17.56 -13.57
N HIS A 173 -5.40 -16.27 -13.27
CA HIS A 173 -6.22 -15.29 -13.99
C HIS A 173 -5.44 -14.50 -15.05
N GLY A 174 -4.17 -14.82 -15.29
CA GLY A 174 -3.35 -14.16 -16.31
C GLY A 174 -3.09 -12.68 -16.03
N VAL A 175 -3.07 -12.27 -14.77
CA VAL A 175 -2.76 -10.88 -14.38
C VAL A 175 -1.29 -10.61 -14.68
N GLU A 176 -1.01 -9.60 -15.50
CA GLU A 176 0.37 -9.19 -15.76
C GLU A 176 0.92 -8.36 -14.60
N TYR A 177 2.02 -8.80 -14.00
CA TYR A 177 2.73 -8.05 -12.97
C TYR A 177 4.24 -8.15 -13.15
N LYS A 178 4.94 -7.08 -12.76
CA LYS A 178 6.41 -7.06 -12.70
C LYS A 178 6.83 -7.33 -11.27
N MET A 179 7.56 -8.43 -11.07
CA MET A 179 8.30 -8.63 -9.84
C MET A 179 9.49 -7.66 -9.86
N LEU A 180 9.56 -6.76 -8.88
CA LEU A 180 10.81 -6.09 -8.58
C LEU A 180 11.73 -7.16 -7.99
N ASN A 181 12.81 -7.51 -8.71
CA ASN A 181 13.86 -8.36 -8.15
C ASN A 181 14.58 -7.59 -7.04
N THR A 182 14.03 -7.62 -5.83
CA THR A 182 14.75 -7.25 -4.62
C THR A 182 15.62 -8.44 -4.21
N PRO A 183 16.96 -8.31 -4.20
CA PRO A 183 17.84 -9.37 -3.71
C PRO A 183 17.54 -9.63 -2.23
N GLY A 184 16.77 -10.68 -1.94
CA GLY A 184 16.35 -11.00 -0.55
C GLY A 184 15.06 -11.82 -0.47
N PHE A 185 14.09 -11.59 -1.36
CA PHE A 185 12.80 -12.30 -1.37
C PHE A 185 12.77 -13.55 -2.27
N GLY A 186 13.94 -14.02 -2.71
CA GLY A 186 14.07 -15.16 -3.61
C GLY A 186 14.99 -16.23 -3.04
N LYS A 187 14.54 -16.95 -2.01
CA LYS A 187 15.07 -18.30 -1.74
C LYS A 187 13.94 -19.29 -1.47
N SER A 188 13.68 -20.08 -2.52
CA SER A 188 13.43 -21.53 -2.50
C SER A 188 12.13 -21.95 -3.17
N SER A 189 12.19 -22.13 -4.48
CA SER A 189 11.59 -23.30 -5.10
C SER A 189 12.50 -23.77 -6.23
N ASN A 190 13.51 -24.55 -5.84
CA ASN A 190 14.12 -25.54 -6.73
C ASN A 190 13.85 -26.88 -6.07
N LYS A 191 12.82 -27.58 -6.55
CA LYS A 191 12.73 -29.04 -6.63
C LYS A 191 11.68 -29.42 -7.66
#